data_AF-A0A9P4JWP4-F1
#
_entry.id   AF-A0A9P4JWP4-F1
#
_cell.length_a   1.000
_cell.length_b   1.000
_cell.length_c   1.000
_cell.angle_alpha   90.00
_cell.angle_beta   90.00
_cell.angle_gamma   90.00
#
_symmetry.space_group_name_H-M   'P 1'
#
loop_
_entity.id
_entity.type
_entity.pdbx_description
1 polymer ?
#
loop_
_entity_poly.entity_id
_entity_poly.type
_entity_poly.pdbx_seq_one_letter_code
_entity_poly.pdbx_strand_id
1 'polypeptide(L)'
;MSPLGTDKTDIMDEKPDSKIPAHLQEVASLMDDIYKTFAKMTFIPEMSIKRGPHTISSELTQQYELDPIVIKLMEILPYVDREEIDERVFLYGGEFIDFRNVEDLEQSRDPLYSSWETEGQLSFVIF
;
A
#
# COMPACT_ATOMS: atom_id res chain seq x y z
N MET A 1 -34.23 -51.62 3.37
CA MET A 1 -34.06 -51.13 4.76
C MET A 1 -32.66 -50.54 4.87
N SER A 2 -32.59 -49.22 4.94
CA SER A 2 -31.41 -48.41 5.29
C SER A 2 -31.12 -48.55 6.82
N PRO A 3 -30.06 -47.94 7.43
CA PRO A 3 -29.27 -46.84 6.86
C PRO A 3 -27.78 -46.69 7.25
N LEU A 4 -27.20 -45.68 6.58
CA LEU A 4 -26.24 -44.67 7.04
C LEU A 4 -24.78 -45.04 7.34
N GLY A 5 -23.91 -44.48 6.50
CA GLY A 5 -22.50 -44.24 6.74
C GLY A 5 -21.98 -43.30 5.66
N THR A 6 -22.52 -42.07 5.60
CA THR A 6 -21.96 -40.99 4.79
C THR A 6 -20.68 -40.50 5.47
N ASP A 7 -19.53 -40.99 5.01
CA ASP A 7 -18.25 -40.36 5.32
C ASP A 7 -18.11 -39.13 4.42
N LYS A 8 -18.52 -37.99 4.98
CA LYS A 8 -18.16 -36.69 4.43
C LYS A 8 -16.68 -36.51 4.75
N THR A 9 -15.81 -36.95 3.84
CA THR A 9 -14.44 -36.42 3.82
C THR A 9 -14.56 -34.92 3.60
N ASP A 10 -14.28 -34.19 4.66
CA ASP A 10 -14.11 -32.76 4.73
C ASP A 10 -13.27 -32.30 3.53
N ILE A 11 -13.94 -31.67 2.55
CA ILE A 11 -13.28 -30.69 1.71
C ILE A 11 -13.05 -29.51 2.64
N MET A 12 -11.93 -29.56 3.36
CA MET A 12 -11.30 -28.36 3.87
C MET A 12 -11.05 -27.48 2.65
N ASP A 13 -11.88 -26.46 2.47
CA ASP A 13 -11.52 -25.27 1.71
C ASP A 13 -10.25 -24.71 2.36
N GLU A 14 -9.10 -25.22 1.92
CA GLU A 14 -7.82 -24.61 2.16
C GLU A 14 -7.91 -23.21 1.54
N LYS A 15 -8.10 -22.21 2.39
CA LYS A 15 -7.93 -20.80 2.07
C LYS A 15 -6.61 -20.68 1.31
N PRO A 16 -6.60 -20.19 0.05
CA PRO A 16 -5.41 -20.22 -0.78
C PRO A 16 -4.28 -19.49 -0.05
N ASP A 17 -3.18 -20.23 0.10
CA ASP A 17 -1.92 -19.92 0.76
C ASP A 17 -1.79 -18.46 1.23
N SER A 18 -1.85 -18.27 2.55
CA SER A 18 -1.70 -16.98 3.25
C SER A 18 -0.29 -16.38 3.13
N LYS A 19 0.59 -17.03 2.36
CA LYS A 19 1.94 -16.57 2.11
C LYS A 19 1.96 -15.50 1.02
N ILE A 20 2.53 -14.35 1.37
CA ILE A 20 2.82 -13.29 0.41
C ILE A 20 3.85 -13.83 -0.59
N PRO A 21 3.62 -13.71 -1.91
CA PRO A 21 4.59 -14.11 -2.92
C PRO A 21 5.95 -13.44 -2.69
N ALA A 22 7.04 -14.21 -2.86
CA ALA A 22 8.40 -13.74 -2.55
C ALA A 22 8.78 -12.47 -3.33
N HIS A 23 8.31 -12.32 -4.57
CA HIS A 23 8.57 -11.13 -5.38
C HIS A 23 7.87 -9.87 -4.82
N LEU A 24 6.71 -9.99 -4.18
CA LEU A 24 6.06 -8.84 -3.53
C LEU A 24 6.82 -8.43 -2.27
N GLN A 25 7.32 -9.40 -1.50
CA GLN A 25 8.21 -9.13 -0.37
C GLN A 25 9.51 -8.44 -0.82
N GLU A 26 10.07 -8.84 -1.95
CA GLU A 26 11.24 -8.19 -2.54
C GLU A 26 10.95 -6.73 -2.90
N VAL A 27 9.82 -6.46 -3.57
CA VAL A 27 9.39 -5.08 -3.89
C VAL A 27 9.23 -4.25 -2.60
N ALA A 28 8.54 -4.77 -1.60
CA ALA A 28 8.33 -4.06 -0.33
C ALA A 28 9.66 -3.78 0.40
N SER A 29 10.60 -4.72 0.37
CA SER A 29 11.93 -4.54 0.95
C SER A 29 12.72 -3.46 0.21
N LEU A 30 12.66 -3.43 -1.12
CA LEU A 30 13.34 -2.42 -1.94
C LEU A 30 12.77 -1.02 -1.69
N MET A 31 11.45 -0.91 -1.57
CA MET A 31 10.79 0.35 -1.21
C MET A 31 11.22 0.80 0.19
N ASP A 32 11.27 -0.10 1.17
CA ASP A 32 11.74 0.25 2.53
C ASP A 32 13.21 0.73 2.54
N ASP A 33 14.07 0.16 1.68
CA ASP A 33 15.45 0.63 1.54
C ASP A 33 15.54 2.04 0.93
N ILE A 34 14.64 2.41 0.02
CA ILE A 34 14.52 3.78 -0.50
C ILE A 34 14.11 4.74 0.63
N TYR A 35 13.09 4.39 1.41
CA TYR A 35 12.58 5.23 2.51
C TYR A 35 13.65 5.42 3.60
N LYS A 36 14.34 4.34 3.99
CA LYS A 36 15.51 4.41 4.89
C LYS A 36 16.62 5.29 4.33
N THR A 37 16.82 5.30 3.01
CA THR A 37 17.79 6.18 2.36
C THR A 37 17.37 7.63 2.52
N PHE A 38 16.09 7.97 2.30
CA PHE A 38 15.57 9.31 2.56
C PHE A 38 15.72 9.72 4.02
N ALA A 39 15.47 8.82 4.96
CA ALA A 39 15.66 9.08 6.38
C ALA A 39 17.14 9.35 6.74
N LYS A 40 18.07 8.55 6.20
CA LYS A 40 19.52 8.78 6.38
C LYS A 40 19.98 10.10 5.78
N MET A 41 19.34 10.54 4.70
CA MET A 41 19.58 11.84 4.07
C MET A 41 18.86 12.99 4.78
N THR A 42 18.17 12.72 5.89
CA THR A 42 17.42 13.69 6.70
C THR A 42 16.26 14.37 5.98
N PHE A 43 15.75 13.76 4.90
CA PHE A 43 14.56 14.26 4.20
C PHE A 43 13.27 13.94 4.95
N ILE A 44 13.22 12.80 5.64
CA ILE A 44 12.11 12.38 6.49
C ILE A 44 12.64 11.84 7.83
N PRO A 45 11.89 11.92 8.93
CA PRO A 45 12.22 11.22 10.16
C PRO A 45 12.11 9.70 9.99
N GLU A 46 13.05 8.91 10.52
CA GLU A 46 12.94 7.44 10.45
C GLU A 46 11.65 6.91 11.12
N MET A 47 11.15 7.61 12.16
CA MET A 47 9.95 7.23 12.89
C MET A 47 8.63 7.44 12.13
N SER A 48 8.66 8.24 11.05
CA SER A 48 7.48 8.43 10.21
C SER A 48 7.28 7.26 9.24
N ILE A 49 8.31 6.42 9.00
CA ILE A 49 8.20 5.24 8.13
C ILE A 49 7.41 4.14 8.84
N LYS A 50 6.19 3.87 8.37
CA LYS A 50 5.36 2.76 8.83
C LYS A 50 5.51 1.59 7.87
N ARG A 51 5.64 0.38 8.41
CA ARG A 51 5.88 -0.86 7.66
C ARG A 51 4.71 -1.80 7.82
N GLY A 52 4.38 -2.51 6.74
CA GLY A 52 3.25 -3.44 6.71
C GLY A 52 3.43 -4.65 7.63
N PRO A 53 2.40 -5.52 7.70
CA PRO A 53 1.15 -5.44 6.94
C PRO A 53 0.20 -4.37 7.47
N HIS A 54 -0.52 -3.74 6.56
CA HIS A 54 -1.53 -2.71 6.80
C HIS A 54 -2.90 -3.20 6.33
N THR A 55 -3.95 -2.74 6.99
CA THR A 55 -5.31 -3.02 6.54
C THR A 55 -5.73 -1.97 5.52
N ILE A 56 -6.09 -2.40 4.32
CA ILE A 56 -6.72 -1.57 3.30
C ILE A 56 -8.23 -1.78 3.38
N SER A 57 -9.02 -0.72 3.21
CA SER A 57 -10.48 -0.81 3.24
C SER A 57 -10.98 -1.74 2.14
N SER A 58 -11.80 -2.72 2.54
CA SER A 58 -12.47 -3.62 1.60
C SER A 58 -13.36 -2.87 0.62
N GLU A 59 -13.99 -1.78 1.07
CA GLU A 59 -14.82 -0.91 0.25
C GLU A 59 -14.00 -0.28 -0.87
N LEU A 60 -12.79 0.22 -0.57
CA LEU A 60 -11.89 0.78 -1.57
C LEU A 60 -11.44 -0.27 -2.59
N THR A 61 -11.01 -1.43 -2.10
CA THR A 61 -10.54 -2.49 -3.01
C THR A 61 -11.63 -2.97 -3.96
N GLN A 62 -12.89 -3.00 -3.50
CA GLN A 62 -14.05 -3.36 -4.32
C GLN A 62 -14.44 -2.24 -5.30
N GLN A 63 -14.47 -0.98 -4.83
CA GLN A 63 -14.83 0.17 -5.64
C GLN A 63 -13.93 0.32 -6.88
N TYR A 64 -12.64 0.04 -6.74
CA TYR A 64 -11.68 0.16 -7.84
C TYR A 64 -11.32 -1.16 -8.52
N GLU A 65 -12.03 -2.26 -8.18
CA GLU A 65 -11.82 -3.60 -8.73
C GLU A 65 -10.33 -4.02 -8.72
N LEU A 66 -9.65 -3.81 -7.59
CA LEU A 66 -8.21 -4.06 -7.50
C LEU A 66 -7.92 -5.57 -7.57
N ASP A 67 -6.89 -5.94 -8.33
CA ASP A 67 -6.43 -7.33 -8.39
C ASP A 67 -5.95 -7.76 -6.99
N PRO A 68 -6.30 -8.97 -6.51
CA PRO A 68 -5.84 -9.48 -5.22
C PRO A 68 -4.32 -9.42 -5.01
N ILE A 69 -3.51 -9.53 -6.08
CA ILE A 69 -2.05 -9.40 -5.97
C ILE A 69 -1.61 -7.96 -5.70
N VAL A 70 -2.33 -6.97 -6.25
CA VAL A 70 -2.08 -5.54 -6.04
C VAL A 70 -2.47 -5.18 -4.61
N ILE A 71 -3.60 -5.67 -4.11
CA ILE A 71 -4.02 -5.48 -2.72
C ILE A 71 -2.94 -6.03 -1.78
N LYS A 72 -2.49 -7.28 -1.99
CA LYS A 72 -1.42 -7.89 -1.18
C LYS A 72 -0.13 -7.08 -1.19
N LEU A 73 0.21 -6.42 -2.30
CA LEU A 73 1.38 -5.56 -2.37
C LEU A 73 1.16 -4.26 -1.59
N MET A 74 0.04 -3.57 -1.81
CA MET A 74 -0.28 -2.33 -1.10
C MET A 74 -0.34 -2.54 0.42
N GLU A 75 -0.82 -3.70 0.89
CA GLU A 75 -0.85 -4.04 2.31
C GLU A 75 0.54 -4.10 2.93
N ILE A 76 1.59 -4.41 2.17
CA ILE A 76 2.95 -4.62 2.70
C ILE A 76 3.92 -3.49 2.38
N LEU A 77 3.57 -2.60 1.47
CA LEU A 77 4.40 -1.45 1.14
C LEU A 77 4.56 -0.55 2.38
N PRO A 78 5.77 -0.04 2.64
CA PRO A 78 5.94 1.01 3.63
C PRO A 78 5.28 2.30 3.13
N TYR A 79 4.89 3.16 4.08
CA TYR A 79 4.45 4.53 3.78
C TYR A 79 5.01 5.50 4.81
N VAL A 80 4.94 6.80 4.52
CA VAL A 80 5.28 7.87 5.48
C VAL A 80 4.01 8.36 6.15
N ASP A 81 3.98 8.30 7.48
CA ASP A 81 2.95 8.94 8.27
C ASP A 81 3.06 10.45 8.17
N ARG A 82 2.09 11.04 7.46
CA ARG A 82 2.01 12.47 7.15
C ARG A 82 1.88 13.33 8.40
N GLU A 83 1.34 12.80 9.49
CA GLU A 83 1.24 13.53 10.77
C GLU A 83 2.61 13.71 11.45
N GLU A 84 3.59 12.91 11.06
CA GLU A 84 4.96 12.90 11.62
C GLU A 84 5.95 13.71 10.76
N ILE A 85 5.47 14.38 9.69
CA ILE A 85 6.29 15.20 8.78
C ILE A 85 5.70 16.60 8.57
N ASP A 86 6.58 17.57 8.28
CA ASP A 86 6.15 18.85 7.68
C ASP A 86 6.24 18.72 6.16
N GLU A 87 5.13 18.35 5.53
CA GLU A 87 5.01 18.07 4.08
C GLU A 87 5.51 19.21 3.20
N ARG A 88 5.47 20.46 3.71
CA ARG A 88 5.96 21.65 2.98
C ARG A 88 7.46 21.61 2.66
N VAL A 89 8.21 20.68 3.27
CA VAL A 89 9.67 20.63 3.20
C VAL A 89 10.17 19.45 2.35
N PHE A 90 9.34 18.46 2.03
CA PHE A 90 9.80 17.29 1.30
C PHE A 90 9.94 17.58 -0.21
N LEU A 91 11.16 17.41 -0.73
CA LEU A 91 11.58 17.48 -2.14
C LEU A 91 10.63 18.26 -3.08
N TYR A 92 10.67 19.59 -2.99
CA TYR A 92 9.92 20.51 -3.87
C TYR A 92 8.39 20.47 -3.74
N GLY A 93 7.86 19.97 -2.61
CA GLY A 93 6.42 19.81 -2.41
C GLY A 93 5.91 18.44 -2.87
N GLY A 94 6.80 17.45 -2.93
CA GLY A 94 6.38 16.07 -3.17
C GLY A 94 5.59 15.52 -1.97
N GLU A 95 4.66 14.60 -2.24
CA GLU A 95 3.82 13.96 -1.22
C GLU A 95 4.07 12.45 -1.21
N PHE A 96 3.90 11.79 -0.06
CA PHE A 96 4.04 10.33 0.06
C PHE A 96 2.67 9.67 0.04
N ILE A 97 2.49 8.65 -0.79
CA ILE A 97 1.22 7.95 -0.89
C ILE A 97 0.92 7.09 0.37
N ASP A 98 -0.33 7.10 0.84
CA ASP A 98 -0.88 6.13 1.78
C ASP A 98 -2.08 5.41 1.15
N PHE A 99 -1.89 4.15 0.74
CA PHE A 99 -2.94 3.35 0.08
C PHE A 99 -4.15 3.02 0.97
N ARG A 100 -4.13 3.39 2.24
CA ARG A 100 -5.29 3.31 3.14
C ARG A 100 -6.20 4.53 2.99
N ASN A 101 -5.69 5.63 2.43
CA ASN A 101 -6.43 6.84 2.12
C ASN A 101 -7.08 6.71 0.74
N VAL A 102 -8.36 7.06 0.65
CA VAL A 102 -9.16 7.02 -0.58
C VAL A 102 -8.60 7.96 -1.64
N GLU A 103 -8.29 9.20 -1.26
CA GLU A 103 -7.85 10.24 -2.17
C GLU A 103 -6.52 9.84 -2.81
N ASP A 104 -5.55 9.41 -2.01
CA ASP A 104 -4.26 8.90 -2.46
C ASP A 104 -4.38 7.72 -3.44
N LEU A 105 -5.31 6.78 -3.15
CA LEU A 105 -5.57 5.65 -4.02
C LEU A 105 -6.17 6.11 -5.36
N GLU A 106 -7.11 7.06 -5.35
CA GLU A 106 -7.67 7.65 -6.57
C GLU A 106 -6.59 8.35 -7.41
N GLN A 107 -5.76 9.17 -6.76
CA GLN A 107 -4.67 9.90 -7.41
C GLN A 107 -3.67 8.95 -8.07
N SER A 108 -3.30 7.85 -7.40
CA SER A 108 -2.35 6.87 -7.93
C SER A 108 -2.80 6.21 -9.25
N ARG A 109 -4.10 6.28 -9.54
CA ARG A 109 -4.71 5.67 -10.72
C ARG A 109 -4.89 6.64 -11.87
N ASP A 110 -4.73 7.94 -11.63
CA ASP A 110 -4.80 8.95 -12.67
C ASP A 110 -3.38 9.24 -13.20
N PRO A 111 -3.04 8.77 -14.42
CA PRO A 111 -1.71 8.97 -14.99
C PRO A 111 -1.43 10.44 -15.35
N LEU A 112 -2.45 11.30 -15.31
CA LEU A 112 -2.33 12.75 -15.48
C LEU A 112 -2.45 13.49 -14.15
N TYR A 113 -2.54 12.78 -13.02
CA TYR A 113 -2.62 13.41 -11.71
C TYR A 113 -1.33 14.14 -11.39
N SER A 114 -1.40 15.43 -11.59
CA SER A 114 -0.41 16.42 -11.23
C SER A 114 -1.25 17.66 -11.02
N SER A 115 -1.22 18.22 -9.82
CA SER A 115 -1.99 19.43 -9.52
C SER A 115 -1.33 20.61 -10.25
N TRP A 116 -1.54 20.71 -11.57
CA TRP A 116 -1.06 21.82 -12.40
C TRP A 116 -1.85 23.11 -12.16
N GLU A 117 -2.88 23.10 -11.31
CA GLU A 117 -3.85 24.21 -11.20
C GLU A 117 -3.91 24.90 -9.83
N THR A 118 -2.83 24.95 -9.06
CA THR A 118 -2.78 25.92 -7.95
C THR A 118 -1.40 26.56 -7.83
N GLU A 119 -1.32 27.78 -8.37
CA GLU A 119 -0.28 28.80 -8.14
C GLU A 119 1.10 28.30 -7.64
N GLY A 120 1.90 27.76 -8.55
CA GLY A 120 3.37 27.89 -8.48
C GLY A 120 4.15 26.88 -7.63
N GLN A 121 3.55 25.81 -7.10
CA GLN A 121 4.29 24.68 -6.51
C GLN A 121 4.08 23.40 -7.32
N LEU A 122 5.19 22.79 -7.74
CA LEU A 122 5.21 21.51 -8.46
C LEU A 122 5.18 20.37 -7.43
N SER A 123 4.00 19.84 -7.11
CA SER A 123 3.90 18.62 -6.31
C SER A 123 3.91 17.38 -7.19
N PHE A 124 4.56 16.32 -6.72
CA PHE A 124 4.55 14.99 -7.33
C PHE A 124 4.45 13.94 -6.21
N VAL A 125 3.65 12.91 -6.43
CA VAL A 125 3.45 11.84 -5.44
C VAL A 125 4.59 10.82 -5.58
N ILE A 126 5.25 10.49 -4.48
CA ILE A 126 6.24 9.41 -4.37
C ILE A 126 5.58 8.18 -3.75
N PHE A 127 5.77 7.03 -4.41
CA PHE A 127 5.34 5.71 -3.94
C PHE A 127 6.06 5.27 -2.67
#